data_AF-G5IJK0-F1
#
_entry.id   AF-G5IJK0-F1
#
_cell.length_a   1.000
_cell.length_b   1.000
_cell.length_c   1.000
_cell.angle_alpha   90.00
_cell.angle_beta   90.00
_cell.angle_gamma   90.00
#
_symmetry.space_group_name_H-M   'P 1'
#
loop_
_entity.id
_entity.type
_entity.pdbx_description
1 polymer ?
#
loop_
_entity_poly.entity_id
_entity_poly.type
_entity_poly.pdbx_seq_one_letter_code
_entity_poly.pdbx_strand_id
1 'polypeptide(L)'
;MYVRKTVDTAFGGYPSITEEVRGAVAESGVREGYCVVSLEGASTGLGITSFWDKRGLDDLMDEIGRNLPARVDYHSQTSPFDVSGNVKGAVVGRSAMLLVHEGKPVLGSSQGLVLLEFDGPRQRTCHIQVVEAGLELDSYQVKTCYMGMHDITDEVRRSVAKSRVRNGICHIAQLHSTAGLLLCSKEEGARRDIMEDIEQLVPTRADFKHRETAADAGGHVKTAITDSQLSLVIEDGELALGEGQAVVFAEYDGPRPRTFYVGVIHG
;
A
#
# COMPACT_ATOMS: atom_id res chain seq x y z
N MET A 1 -0.41 -22.24 -0.40
CA MET A 1 -1.11 -22.42 0.91
C MET A 1 -2.25 -21.43 1.02
N TYR A 2 -3.36 -21.80 1.66
CA TYR A 2 -4.49 -20.90 1.93
C TYR A 2 -4.80 -20.88 3.43
N VAL A 3 -5.00 -19.69 3.99
CA VAL A 3 -5.40 -19.48 5.38
C VAL A 3 -6.61 -18.55 5.41
N ARG A 4 -7.64 -18.95 6.15
CA ARG A 4 -8.76 -18.11 6.52
C ARG A 4 -8.63 -17.74 7.99
N LYS A 5 -8.52 -16.44 8.29
CA LYS A 5 -8.37 -15.92 9.65
C LYS A 5 -9.54 -15.02 10.00
N THR A 6 -10.06 -15.20 11.21
CA THR A 6 -11.05 -14.32 11.79
C THR A 6 -10.38 -13.36 12.77
N VAL A 7 -10.76 -12.09 12.73
CA VAL A 7 -10.23 -11.00 13.56
C VAL A 7 -11.40 -10.22 14.15
N ASP A 8 -11.47 -10.12 15.46
CA ASP A 8 -12.45 -9.26 16.14
C ASP A 8 -11.93 -7.82 16.17
N THR A 9 -12.79 -6.89 15.75
CA THR A 9 -12.46 -5.46 15.64
C THR A 9 -13.24 -4.64 16.65
N ALA A 10 -12.65 -3.52 17.08
CA ALA A 10 -13.35 -2.46 17.79
C ALA A 10 -13.79 -1.37 16.80
N PHE A 11 -14.78 -0.54 17.18
CA PHE A 11 -15.11 0.66 16.40
C PHE A 11 -13.89 1.58 16.27
N GLY A 12 -13.52 1.93 15.03
CA GLY A 12 -12.30 2.70 14.76
C GLY A 12 -11.00 1.94 15.03
N GLY A 13 -11.07 0.63 15.25
CA GLY A 13 -9.91 -0.20 15.58
C GLY A 13 -9.06 -0.54 14.36
N TYR A 14 -7.80 -0.87 14.62
CA TYR A 14 -6.82 -1.16 13.57
C TYR A 14 -5.93 -2.38 13.87
N PRO A 15 -6.49 -3.60 14.00
CA PRO A 15 -5.67 -4.77 14.34
C PRO A 15 -4.66 -5.08 13.22
N SER A 16 -3.41 -5.36 13.61
CA SER A 16 -2.39 -5.87 12.71
C SER A 16 -2.64 -7.34 12.41
N ILE A 17 -2.48 -7.72 11.14
CA ILE A 17 -2.50 -9.13 10.67
C ILE A 17 -1.12 -9.56 10.13
N THR A 18 -0.08 -8.78 10.45
CA THR A 18 1.27 -8.98 9.88
C THR A 18 1.86 -10.32 10.28
N GLU A 19 1.69 -10.73 11.53
CA GLU A 19 2.24 -12.00 12.03
C GLU A 19 1.49 -13.20 11.48
N GLU A 20 0.19 -13.09 11.26
CA GLU A 20 -0.59 -14.12 10.56
C GLU A 20 -0.11 -14.32 9.12
N VAL A 21 0.21 -13.23 8.42
CA VAL A 21 0.75 -13.29 7.05
C VAL A 21 2.15 -13.90 7.05
N ARG A 22 3.04 -13.46 7.97
CA ARG A 22 4.38 -14.05 8.13
C ARG A 22 4.32 -15.54 8.47
N GLY A 23 3.42 -15.93 9.38
CA GLY A 23 3.17 -17.31 9.74
C GLY A 23 2.71 -18.14 8.55
N ALA A 24 1.72 -17.64 7.78
CA ALA A 24 1.24 -18.32 6.58
C ALA A 24 2.34 -18.50 5.52
N VAL A 25 3.21 -17.49 5.31
CA VAL A 25 4.35 -17.62 4.40
C VAL A 25 5.34 -18.66 4.92
N ALA A 26 5.72 -18.61 6.19
CA ALA A 26 6.67 -19.55 6.78
C ALA A 26 6.15 -21.01 6.74
N GLU A 27 4.89 -21.24 7.11
CA GLU A 27 4.24 -22.55 7.10
C GLU A 27 4.06 -23.11 5.68
N SER A 28 3.94 -22.24 4.68
CA SER A 28 3.76 -22.67 3.28
C SER A 28 4.99 -23.36 2.69
N GLY A 29 6.18 -23.12 3.24
CA GLY A 29 7.45 -23.57 2.67
C GLY A 29 7.86 -22.88 1.36
N VAL A 30 7.07 -21.94 0.85
CA VAL A 30 7.35 -21.19 -0.38
C VAL A 30 8.54 -20.27 -0.15
N ARG A 31 9.57 -20.40 -0.99
CA ARG A 31 10.75 -19.52 -0.93
C ARG A 31 10.59 -18.29 -1.82
N GLU A 32 10.14 -18.49 -3.05
CA GLU A 32 9.96 -17.46 -4.06
C GLU A 32 8.51 -17.50 -4.58
N GLY A 33 7.90 -16.33 -4.74
CA GLY A 33 6.54 -16.21 -5.26
C GLY A 33 5.84 -14.97 -4.73
N TYR A 34 4.57 -15.10 -4.37
CA TYR A 34 3.77 -13.99 -3.86
C TYR A 34 2.71 -14.44 -2.87
N CYS A 35 2.25 -13.47 -2.06
CA CYS A 35 1.20 -13.63 -1.07
C CYS A 35 0.10 -12.60 -1.36
N VAL A 36 -1.13 -13.06 -1.56
CA VAL A 36 -2.31 -12.19 -1.68
C VAL A 36 -3.07 -12.23 -0.36
N VAL A 37 -3.38 -11.05 0.16
CA VAL A 37 -4.21 -10.85 1.35
C VAL A 37 -5.47 -10.10 0.95
N SER A 38 -6.64 -10.56 1.36
CA SER A 38 -7.91 -9.88 1.08
C SER A 38 -8.89 -9.97 2.24
N LEU A 39 -9.67 -8.91 2.46
CA LEU A 39 -10.65 -8.82 3.53
C LEU A 39 -12.09 -9.03 3.03
N GLU A 40 -12.89 -9.75 3.82
CA GLU A 40 -14.35 -9.78 3.68
C GLU A 40 -14.99 -8.55 4.33
N GLY A 41 -16.08 -8.06 3.73
CA GLY A 41 -16.83 -6.90 4.21
C GLY A 41 -16.46 -5.62 3.47
N ALA A 42 -17.46 -4.77 3.25
CA ALA A 42 -17.29 -3.53 2.48
C ALA A 42 -16.89 -2.33 3.38
N SER A 43 -17.19 -2.38 4.67
CA SER A 43 -16.93 -1.30 5.64
C SER A 43 -15.59 -1.42 6.40
N THR A 44 -14.58 -2.02 5.77
CA THR A 44 -13.23 -2.19 6.31
C THR A 44 -12.20 -1.87 5.23
N GLY A 45 -10.96 -1.59 5.62
CA GLY A 45 -9.82 -1.37 4.72
C GLY A 45 -8.61 -2.21 5.09
N LEU A 46 -7.66 -2.34 4.17
CA LEU A 46 -6.35 -2.95 4.42
C LEU A 46 -5.25 -1.95 4.06
N GLY A 47 -4.41 -1.58 5.02
CA GLY A 47 -3.27 -0.70 4.79
C GLY A 47 -1.94 -1.41 4.99
N ILE A 48 -0.95 -1.10 4.15
CA ILE A 48 0.46 -1.38 4.42
C ILE A 48 1.08 -0.08 4.95
N THR A 49 1.34 -0.03 6.25
CA THR A 49 1.76 1.22 6.91
C THR A 49 2.60 0.94 8.16
N SER A 50 3.09 2.01 8.81
CA SER A 50 3.81 1.91 10.07
C SER A 50 2.92 1.40 11.19
N PHE A 51 3.43 0.39 11.90
CA PHE A 51 2.77 -0.23 13.05
C PHE A 51 3.50 0.06 14.38
N TRP A 52 4.66 0.75 14.32
CA TRP A 52 5.52 0.97 15.49
C TRP A 52 4.90 1.96 16.48
N ASP A 53 4.27 3.02 15.99
CA ASP A 53 3.54 3.99 16.82
C ASP A 53 2.05 3.90 16.51
N LYS A 54 1.26 3.43 17.48
CA LYS A 54 -0.20 3.37 17.36
C LYS A 54 -0.84 4.74 17.11
N ARG A 55 -0.19 5.82 17.56
CA ARG A 55 -0.68 7.19 17.35
C ARG A 55 -0.68 7.58 15.87
N GLY A 56 0.27 7.06 15.08
CA GLY A 56 0.26 7.24 13.63
C GLY A 56 -0.95 6.57 12.96
N LEU A 57 -1.44 5.44 13.50
CA LEU A 57 -2.68 4.81 13.04
C LEU A 57 -3.92 5.61 13.47
N ASP A 58 -3.89 6.23 14.65
CA ASP A 58 -4.95 7.18 15.04
C ASP A 58 -4.99 8.39 14.09
N ASP A 59 -3.83 8.93 13.71
CA ASP A 59 -3.72 10.03 12.73
C ASP A 59 -4.26 9.62 11.36
N LEU A 60 -3.94 8.41 10.91
CA LEU A 60 -4.49 7.84 9.67
C LEU A 60 -6.01 7.74 9.72
N MET A 61 -6.57 7.20 10.80
CA MET A 61 -8.03 7.06 10.95
C MET A 61 -8.73 8.42 11.03
N ASP A 62 -8.12 9.40 11.70
CA ASP A 62 -8.62 10.77 11.77
C ASP A 62 -8.63 11.44 10.39
N GLU A 63 -7.56 11.31 9.61
CA GLU A 63 -7.48 11.92 8.27
C GLU A 63 -8.40 11.23 7.25
N ILE A 64 -8.56 9.90 7.32
CA ILE A 64 -9.62 9.21 6.56
C ILE A 64 -11.00 9.74 6.97
N GLY A 65 -11.24 9.92 8.27
CA GLY A 65 -12.50 10.47 8.80
C GLY A 65 -12.75 11.92 8.39
N ARG A 66 -11.70 12.75 8.31
CA ARG A 66 -11.76 14.15 7.89
C ARG A 66 -12.11 14.27 6.40
N ASN A 67 -11.47 13.45 5.57
CA ASN A 67 -11.65 13.48 4.12
C ASN A 67 -12.91 12.74 3.66
N LEU A 68 -13.32 11.70 4.38
CA LEU A 68 -14.52 10.91 4.10
C LEU A 68 -15.43 10.84 5.35
N PRO A 69 -16.04 11.96 5.75
CA PRO A 69 -16.84 12.01 6.96
C PRO A 69 -18.12 11.18 6.83
N ALA A 70 -18.62 10.68 7.96
CA ALA A 70 -19.95 10.12 8.03
C ALA A 70 -20.98 11.25 7.89
N ARG A 71 -21.89 11.10 6.91
CA ARG A 71 -22.96 12.07 6.64
C ARG A 71 -24.34 11.41 6.78
N VAL A 72 -25.38 12.22 6.91
CA VAL A 72 -26.77 11.73 7.08
C VAL A 72 -27.59 11.82 5.79
N ASP A 73 -27.03 12.38 4.73
CA ASP A 73 -27.68 12.65 3.44
C ASP A 73 -27.36 11.57 2.38
N TYR A 74 -26.89 10.39 2.80
CA TYR A 74 -26.69 9.27 1.89
C TYR A 74 -28.02 8.78 1.30
N HIS A 75 -27.97 8.29 0.07
CA HIS A 75 -29.12 7.66 -0.58
C HIS A 75 -29.49 6.29 0.04
N SER A 76 -28.51 5.59 0.63
CA SER A 76 -28.75 4.34 1.36
C SER A 76 -29.57 4.60 2.62
N GLN A 77 -30.43 3.65 2.97
CA GLN A 77 -31.27 3.69 4.18
C GLN A 77 -30.62 2.95 5.37
N THR A 78 -29.33 2.58 5.27
CA THR A 78 -28.56 1.99 6.39
C THR A 78 -27.92 3.05 7.28
N SER A 79 -27.25 2.63 8.36
CA SER A 79 -26.57 3.55 9.28
C SER A 79 -25.56 4.45 8.56
N PRO A 80 -25.46 5.75 8.88
CA PRO A 80 -24.41 6.64 8.39
C PRO A 80 -22.98 6.07 8.52
N PHE A 81 -22.71 5.33 9.60
CA PHE A 81 -21.40 4.71 9.83
C PHE A 81 -21.12 3.56 8.85
N ASP A 82 -22.11 2.70 8.60
CA ASP A 82 -22.01 1.63 7.61
C ASP A 82 -21.78 2.20 6.21
N VAL A 83 -22.59 3.18 5.79
CA VAL A 83 -22.45 3.78 4.46
C VAL A 83 -21.11 4.50 4.30
N SER A 84 -20.70 5.29 5.29
CA SER A 84 -19.39 5.95 5.25
C SER A 84 -18.24 4.95 5.27
N GLY A 85 -18.37 3.84 6.00
CA GLY A 85 -17.40 2.76 6.02
C GLY A 85 -17.26 2.10 4.66
N ASN A 86 -18.35 1.92 3.91
CA ASN A 86 -18.30 1.42 2.53
C ASN A 86 -17.50 2.36 1.62
N VAL A 87 -17.71 3.67 1.73
CA VAL A 87 -16.95 4.66 0.96
C VAL A 87 -15.46 4.60 1.32
N LYS A 88 -15.13 4.59 2.61
CA LYS A 88 -13.74 4.49 3.09
C LYS A 88 -13.07 3.20 2.63
N GLY A 89 -13.74 2.05 2.76
CA GLY A 89 -13.23 0.76 2.31
C GLY A 89 -13.03 0.67 0.80
N ALA A 90 -13.86 1.37 0.01
CA ALA A 90 -13.68 1.46 -1.43
C ALA A 90 -12.47 2.32 -1.83
N VAL A 91 -12.19 3.40 -1.11
CA VAL A 91 -11.06 4.30 -1.38
C VAL A 91 -9.73 3.70 -0.91
N VAL A 92 -9.69 3.18 0.32
CA VAL A 92 -8.46 2.60 0.90
C VAL A 92 -8.08 1.27 0.23
N GLY A 93 -9.06 0.52 -0.25
CA GLY A 93 -8.84 -0.84 -0.74
C GLY A 93 -8.84 -1.88 0.38
N ARG A 94 -8.96 -3.14 -0.02
CA ARG A 94 -9.24 -4.28 0.86
C ARG A 94 -8.40 -5.50 0.53
N SER A 95 -7.41 -5.34 -0.32
CA SER A 95 -6.51 -6.39 -0.74
C SER A 95 -5.13 -5.84 -0.99
N ALA A 96 -4.12 -6.65 -0.67
CA ALA A 96 -2.74 -6.36 -0.96
C ALA A 96 -2.08 -7.60 -1.54
N MET A 97 -1.14 -7.39 -2.44
CA MET A 97 -0.23 -8.41 -2.92
C MET A 97 1.16 -8.07 -2.38
N LEU A 98 1.85 -9.06 -1.84
CA LEU A 98 3.22 -8.96 -1.34
C LEU A 98 4.07 -9.95 -2.11
N LEU A 99 5.28 -9.56 -2.50
CA LEU A 99 6.27 -10.51 -2.97
C LEU A 99 6.70 -11.42 -1.82
N VAL A 100 7.01 -12.68 -2.12
CA VAL A 100 7.66 -13.61 -1.19
C VAL A 100 9.04 -13.91 -1.74
N HIS A 101 10.06 -13.58 -0.96
CA HIS A 101 11.46 -13.77 -1.31
C HIS A 101 12.21 -14.37 -0.12
N GLU A 102 13.05 -15.39 -0.37
CA GLU A 102 13.75 -16.14 0.67
C GLU A 102 12.83 -16.64 1.80
N GLY A 103 11.58 -16.97 1.47
CA GLY A 103 10.57 -17.44 2.43
C GLY A 103 10.04 -16.37 3.38
N LYS A 104 10.14 -15.09 3.00
CA LYS A 104 9.60 -13.96 3.77
C LYS A 104 8.77 -13.04 2.86
N PRO A 105 7.67 -12.46 3.37
CA PRO A 105 7.00 -11.38 2.66
C PRO A 105 7.93 -10.16 2.57
N VAL A 106 8.03 -9.58 1.39
CA VAL A 106 8.80 -8.35 1.13
C VAL A 106 8.03 -7.17 1.71
N LEU A 107 8.47 -6.71 2.87
CA LEU A 107 7.94 -5.57 3.61
C LEU A 107 9.09 -4.78 4.22
N GLY A 108 8.93 -3.46 4.32
CA GLY A 108 9.85 -2.61 5.06
C GLY A 108 9.90 -2.97 6.54
N SER A 109 11.02 -2.68 7.21
CA SER A 109 11.17 -2.87 8.66
C SER A 109 10.17 -2.03 9.47
N SER A 110 9.66 -0.95 8.86
CA SER A 110 8.62 -0.08 9.41
C SER A 110 7.26 -0.26 8.75
N GLN A 111 7.01 -1.37 8.04
CA GLN A 111 5.73 -1.65 7.41
C GLN A 111 5.09 -2.92 7.99
N GLY A 112 3.77 -2.87 8.13
CA GLY A 112 2.94 -4.00 8.52
C GLY A 112 1.59 -3.91 7.83
N LEU A 113 0.88 -5.03 7.80
CA LEU A 113 -0.48 -5.13 7.29
C LEU A 113 -1.45 -4.88 8.43
N VAL A 114 -2.24 -3.83 8.28
CA VAL A 114 -3.17 -3.34 9.30
C VAL A 114 -4.58 -3.31 8.70
N LEU A 115 -5.51 -3.99 9.36
CA LEU A 115 -6.93 -3.88 9.03
C LEU A 115 -7.45 -2.56 9.60
N LEU A 116 -8.22 -1.78 8.84
CA LEU A 116 -8.83 -0.52 9.29
C LEU A 116 -10.35 -0.70 9.44
N GLU A 117 -10.86 -0.67 10.67
CA GLU A 117 -12.29 -0.86 10.94
C GLU A 117 -13.05 0.48 10.96
N PHE A 118 -13.98 0.66 10.02
CA PHE A 118 -14.73 1.91 9.87
C PHE A 118 -16.15 1.88 10.47
N ASP A 119 -16.71 0.70 10.74
CA ASP A 119 -18.09 0.50 11.19
C ASP A 119 -18.20 -0.61 12.25
N GLY A 120 -17.17 -0.74 13.09
CA GLY A 120 -17.07 -1.75 14.13
C GLY A 120 -17.97 -1.51 15.36
N PRO A 121 -17.86 -2.34 16.41
CA PRO A 121 -17.10 -3.58 16.46
C PRO A 121 -17.73 -4.65 15.56
N ARG A 122 -16.90 -5.39 14.81
CA ARG A 122 -17.35 -6.48 13.93
C ARG A 122 -16.35 -7.62 13.97
N GLN A 123 -16.81 -8.80 13.60
CA GLN A 123 -15.91 -9.89 13.30
C GLN A 123 -15.58 -9.84 11.81
N ARG A 124 -14.30 -9.65 11.47
CA ARG A 124 -13.82 -9.58 10.09
C ARG A 124 -13.11 -10.87 9.72
N THR A 125 -13.20 -11.23 8.45
CA THR A 125 -12.46 -12.36 7.89
C THR A 125 -11.41 -11.85 6.93
N CYS A 126 -10.20 -12.38 7.09
CA CYS A 126 -9.05 -12.17 6.23
C CYS A 126 -8.71 -13.49 5.54
N HIS A 127 -8.43 -13.42 4.24
CA HIS A 127 -7.92 -14.52 3.43
C HIS A 127 -6.47 -14.25 3.08
N ILE A 128 -5.63 -15.26 3.27
CA ILE A 128 -4.21 -15.21 2.94
C ILE A 128 -3.93 -16.38 1.99
N GLN A 129 -3.49 -16.07 0.78
CA GLN A 129 -3.13 -17.05 -0.23
C GLN A 129 -1.66 -16.87 -0.59
N VAL A 130 -0.85 -17.89 -0.27
CA VAL A 130 0.58 -17.94 -0.64
C VAL A 130 0.73 -18.84 -1.86
N VAL A 131 1.39 -18.33 -2.89
CA VAL A 131 1.59 -19.00 -4.17
C VAL A 131 3.09 -19.04 -4.49
N GLU A 132 3.60 -20.24 -4.73
CA GLU A 132 4.92 -20.43 -5.31
C GLU A 132 4.88 -20.04 -6.79
N ALA A 133 5.83 -19.22 -7.22
CA ALA A 133 5.94 -18.78 -8.60
C ALA A 133 7.40 -18.45 -8.92
N GLY A 134 7.75 -18.46 -10.21
CA GLY A 134 9.02 -17.90 -10.64
C GLY A 134 9.06 -16.42 -10.32
N LEU A 135 10.12 -15.97 -9.63
CA LEU A 135 10.30 -14.58 -9.23
C LEU A 135 11.74 -14.15 -9.55
N GLU A 136 11.88 -13.19 -10.44
CA GLU A 136 13.11 -12.43 -10.58
C GLU A 136 12.99 -11.11 -9.82
N LEU A 137 13.87 -10.90 -8.84
CA LEU A 137 13.81 -9.76 -7.93
C LEU A 137 15.04 -8.87 -8.09
N ASP A 138 14.82 -7.61 -8.45
CA ASP A 138 15.84 -6.57 -8.47
C ASP A 138 15.56 -5.51 -7.39
N SER A 139 16.61 -4.92 -6.83
CA SER A 139 16.51 -3.78 -5.93
C SER A 139 17.14 -2.54 -6.54
N TYR A 140 16.48 -1.39 -6.43
CA TYR A 140 16.98 -0.10 -6.89
C TYR A 140 17.01 0.91 -5.74
N GLN A 141 17.96 1.85 -5.83
CA GLN A 141 18.00 3.01 -4.94
C GLN A 141 17.47 4.23 -5.66
N VAL A 142 16.70 5.06 -4.96
CA VAL A 142 16.27 6.37 -5.43
C VAL A 142 16.74 7.43 -4.45
N LYS A 143 17.38 8.48 -4.99
CA LYS A 143 17.75 9.66 -4.21
C LYS A 143 16.58 10.62 -4.24
N THR A 144 16.01 10.90 -3.07
CA THR A 144 14.78 11.68 -3.00
C THR A 144 15.03 13.12 -2.56
N CYS A 145 14.07 13.98 -2.87
CA CYS A 145 13.90 15.29 -2.24
C CYS A 145 12.61 15.32 -1.41
N TYR A 146 12.51 16.26 -0.47
CA TYR A 146 11.27 16.45 0.29
C TYR A 146 10.10 16.72 -0.65
N MET A 147 8.99 15.97 -0.49
CA MET A 147 7.80 16.07 -1.34
C MET A 147 8.11 15.87 -2.83
N GLY A 148 9.02 14.93 -3.13
CA GLY A 148 9.51 14.63 -4.48
C GLY A 148 8.69 13.55 -5.17
N MET A 149 8.46 13.72 -6.48
CA MET A 149 7.83 12.74 -7.36
C MET A 149 8.87 12.22 -8.36
N HIS A 150 9.36 11.00 -8.16
CA HIS A 150 10.48 10.45 -8.90
C HIS A 150 10.00 9.41 -9.91
N ASP A 151 10.22 9.66 -11.20
CA ASP A 151 10.00 8.66 -12.24
C ASP A 151 10.95 7.47 -12.03
N ILE A 152 10.40 6.27 -11.88
CA ILE A 152 11.17 5.03 -11.78
C ILE A 152 10.85 4.07 -12.93
N THR A 153 10.17 4.55 -13.98
CA THR A 153 9.68 3.71 -15.07
C THR A 153 10.81 2.98 -15.80
N ASP A 154 11.96 3.63 -15.98
CA ASP A 154 13.09 3.03 -16.70
C ASP A 154 13.78 1.92 -15.90
N GLU A 155 13.88 2.05 -14.58
CA GLU A 155 14.33 0.98 -13.69
C GLU A 155 13.38 -0.22 -13.75
N VAL A 156 12.06 0.02 -13.72
CA VAL A 156 11.05 -1.05 -13.79
C VAL A 156 11.12 -1.76 -15.15
N ARG A 157 11.18 -1.01 -16.27
CA ARG A 157 11.35 -1.58 -17.61
C ARG A 157 12.62 -2.40 -17.73
N ARG A 158 13.71 -1.95 -17.10
CA ARG A 158 15.00 -2.67 -17.12
C ARG A 158 14.89 -4.05 -16.46
N SER A 159 14.18 -4.16 -15.33
CA SER A 159 13.94 -5.45 -14.68
C SER A 159 13.07 -6.38 -15.54
N VAL A 160 12.04 -5.85 -16.19
CA VAL A 160 11.22 -6.64 -17.14
C VAL A 160 12.05 -7.12 -18.33
N ALA A 161 12.85 -6.25 -18.96
CA ALA A 161 13.70 -6.63 -20.08
C ALA A 161 14.78 -7.66 -19.66
N LYS A 162 15.35 -7.51 -18.46
CA LYS A 162 16.36 -8.41 -17.90
C LYS A 162 15.81 -9.83 -17.67
N SER A 163 14.57 -9.95 -17.19
CA SER A 163 13.96 -11.25 -16.88
C SER A 163 13.60 -12.09 -18.10
N ARG A 164 13.49 -11.46 -19.28
CA ARG A 164 13.08 -12.10 -20.55
C ARG A 164 11.69 -12.76 -20.47
N VAL A 165 10.90 -12.45 -19.44
CA VAL A 165 9.53 -12.92 -19.29
C VAL A 165 8.66 -12.22 -20.33
N ARG A 166 8.00 -13.01 -21.19
CA ARG A 166 7.13 -12.47 -22.24
C ARG A 166 5.76 -12.07 -21.70
N ASN A 167 5.16 -12.89 -20.83
CA ASN A 167 3.86 -12.60 -20.23
C ASN A 167 3.90 -12.93 -18.74
N GLY A 168 3.43 -12.03 -17.90
CA GLY A 168 3.54 -12.17 -16.45
C GLY A 168 3.05 -10.93 -15.70
N ILE A 169 3.47 -10.82 -14.44
CA ILE A 169 3.15 -9.68 -13.58
C ILE A 169 4.45 -9.02 -13.14
N CYS A 170 4.55 -7.70 -13.31
CA CYS A 170 5.57 -6.88 -12.69
C CYS A 170 4.99 -6.27 -11.41
N HIS A 171 5.55 -6.60 -10.26
CA HIS A 171 5.12 -6.07 -8.97
C HIS A 171 6.24 -5.23 -8.36
N ILE A 172 5.94 -3.97 -8.03
CA ILE A 172 6.86 -3.02 -7.42
C ILE A 172 6.50 -2.85 -5.96
N ALA A 173 7.50 -2.95 -5.08
CA ALA A 173 7.35 -2.83 -3.64
C ALA A 173 8.32 -1.77 -3.09
N GLN A 174 7.81 -0.69 -2.49
CA GLN A 174 8.65 0.25 -1.75
C GLN A 174 8.64 -0.10 -0.25
N LEU A 175 9.79 0.01 0.41
CA LEU A 175 10.01 -0.50 1.78
C LEU A 175 9.96 0.55 2.90
N HIS A 176 9.34 1.70 2.63
CA HIS A 176 9.34 2.89 3.46
C HIS A 176 7.91 3.28 3.81
N SER A 177 7.66 3.51 5.09
CA SER A 177 6.34 3.92 5.58
C SER A 177 6.06 5.41 5.39
N THR A 178 6.95 6.16 4.73
CA THR A 178 6.79 7.59 4.40
C THR A 178 7.02 7.88 2.92
N ALA A 179 6.69 6.92 2.06
CA ALA A 179 6.75 7.03 0.61
C ALA A 179 5.56 6.30 -0.06
N GLY A 180 5.21 6.65 -1.29
CA GLY A 180 4.13 6.05 -2.07
C GLY A 180 4.59 5.49 -3.42
N LEU A 181 3.76 4.64 -4.04
CA LEU A 181 3.90 4.23 -5.44
C LEU A 181 2.65 4.61 -6.23
N LEU A 182 2.83 5.44 -7.26
CA LEU A 182 1.73 5.98 -8.05
C LEU A 182 1.89 5.62 -9.53
N LEU A 183 0.77 5.30 -10.18
CA LEU A 183 0.67 5.22 -11.63
C LEU A 183 0.04 6.52 -12.14
N CYS A 184 0.83 7.46 -12.62
CA CYS A 184 0.35 8.79 -12.99
C CYS A 184 1.06 9.37 -14.22
N SER A 185 0.89 10.67 -14.50
CA SER A 185 1.47 11.31 -15.69
C SER A 185 3.00 11.28 -15.68
N LYS A 186 3.61 11.08 -16.85
CA LYS A 186 5.06 11.28 -17.05
C LYS A 186 5.48 12.75 -17.00
N GLU A 187 4.53 13.66 -17.19
CA GLU A 187 4.78 15.10 -17.24
C GLU A 187 5.08 15.64 -15.84
N GLU A 188 6.13 16.44 -15.71
CA GLU A 188 6.63 16.88 -14.41
C GLU A 188 5.67 17.84 -13.70
N GLY A 189 5.05 18.77 -14.42
CA GLY A 189 4.03 19.69 -13.90
C GLY A 189 2.85 18.93 -13.29
N ALA A 190 2.27 18.00 -14.03
CA ALA A 190 1.17 17.17 -13.56
C ALA A 190 1.53 16.38 -12.29
N ARG A 191 2.78 15.90 -12.15
CA ARG A 191 3.24 15.24 -10.92
C ARG A 191 3.37 16.19 -9.74
N ARG A 192 3.79 17.44 -9.99
CA ARG A 192 3.83 18.47 -8.95
C ARG A 192 2.41 18.80 -8.47
N ASP A 193 1.47 18.97 -9.40
CA ASP A 193 0.05 19.21 -9.07
C ASP A 193 -0.51 18.06 -8.21
N ILE A 194 -0.22 16.80 -8.57
CA ILE A 194 -0.62 15.63 -7.77
C ILE A 194 -0.03 15.69 -6.35
N MET A 195 1.25 16.02 -6.20
CA MET A 195 1.88 16.13 -4.88
C MET A 195 1.29 17.28 -4.06
N GLU A 196 0.97 18.42 -4.69
CA GLU A 196 0.30 19.55 -4.05
C GLU A 196 -1.12 19.16 -3.57
N ASP A 197 -1.87 18.40 -4.36
CA ASP A 197 -3.19 17.90 -3.97
C ASP A 197 -3.11 16.84 -2.85
N ILE A 198 -2.09 15.97 -2.86
CA ILE A 198 -1.80 15.05 -1.75
C ILE A 198 -1.48 15.82 -0.47
N GLU A 199 -0.72 16.91 -0.56
CA GLU A 199 -0.42 17.79 0.58
C GLU A 199 -1.67 18.52 1.07
N GLN A 200 -2.59 18.93 0.18
CA GLN A 200 -3.87 19.50 0.60
C GLN A 200 -4.77 18.47 1.29
N LEU A 201 -4.77 17.22 0.82
CA LEU A 201 -5.54 16.13 1.37
C LEU A 201 -5.03 15.70 2.75
N VAL A 202 -3.71 15.72 2.95
CA VAL A 202 -3.05 15.39 4.22
C VAL A 202 -1.97 16.43 4.51
N PRO A 203 -2.33 17.61 5.05
CA PRO A 203 -1.38 18.68 5.30
C PRO A 203 -0.33 18.28 6.32
N THR A 204 0.91 18.68 6.08
CA THR A 204 1.99 18.59 7.06
C THR A 204 1.71 19.56 8.20
N ARG A 205 1.30 19.04 9.36
CA ARG A 205 0.86 19.85 10.51
C ARG A 205 1.35 19.31 11.85
N ALA A 206 1.47 20.20 12.83
CA ALA A 206 2.10 19.89 14.11
C ALA A 206 1.17 19.19 15.12
N ASP A 207 -0.14 19.10 14.84
CA ASP A 207 -1.14 18.53 15.74
C ASP A 207 -1.43 17.04 15.48
N PHE A 208 -0.61 16.37 14.65
CA PHE A 208 -0.58 14.91 14.59
C PHE A 208 -0.23 14.32 15.97
N LYS A 209 -0.85 13.19 16.30
CA LYS A 209 -0.66 12.46 17.56
C LYS A 209 0.69 11.74 17.57
N HIS A 210 1.15 11.26 16.41
CA HIS A 210 2.48 10.67 16.21
C HIS A 210 3.58 11.65 16.60
N ARG A 211 4.59 11.16 17.34
CA ARG A 211 5.60 12.03 17.97
C ARG A 211 6.99 11.77 17.38
N GLU A 212 7.21 12.24 16.16
CA GLU A 212 8.55 12.39 15.58
C GLU A 212 8.70 13.78 14.94
N THR A 213 8.26 13.93 13.69
CA THR A 213 8.11 15.23 13.04
C THR A 213 6.76 15.31 12.35
N ALA A 214 6.30 16.53 12.03
CA ALA A 214 5.07 16.72 11.27
C ALA A 214 5.13 16.07 9.88
N ALA A 215 6.31 16.10 9.24
CA ALA A 215 6.55 15.50 7.93
C ALA A 215 6.49 13.97 7.99
N ASP A 216 7.12 13.37 8.99
CA ASP A 216 7.08 11.92 9.21
C ASP A 216 5.67 11.42 9.52
N ALA A 217 4.96 12.10 10.43
CA ALA A 217 3.56 11.80 10.77
C ALA A 217 2.64 11.88 9.54
N GLY A 218 2.71 12.99 8.80
CA GLY A 218 1.94 13.16 7.57
C GLY A 218 2.34 12.15 6.49
N GLY A 219 3.62 11.80 6.41
CA GLY A 219 4.16 10.82 5.46
C GLY A 219 3.58 9.42 5.67
N HIS A 220 3.36 8.99 6.91
CA HIS A 220 2.69 7.73 7.21
C HIS A 220 1.25 7.69 6.69
N VAL A 221 0.50 8.77 6.90
CA VAL A 221 -0.88 8.89 6.41
C VAL A 221 -0.91 8.94 4.88
N LYS A 222 -0.04 9.75 4.26
CA LYS A 222 0.09 9.83 2.79
C LYS A 222 0.44 8.47 2.17
N THR A 223 1.35 7.72 2.78
CA THR A 223 1.71 6.36 2.32
C THR A 223 0.51 5.42 2.31
N ALA A 224 -0.32 5.45 3.35
CA ALA A 224 -1.49 4.59 3.45
C ALA A 224 -2.57 4.88 2.39
N ILE A 225 -2.65 6.12 1.88
CA ILE A 225 -3.60 6.50 0.82
C ILE A 225 -3.03 6.35 -0.60
N THR A 226 -1.70 6.40 -0.77
CA THR A 226 -1.03 6.25 -2.08
C THR A 226 -0.43 4.86 -2.31
N ASP A 227 -0.60 3.96 -1.35
CA ASP A 227 -0.06 2.59 -1.35
C ASP A 227 1.49 2.52 -1.38
N SER A 228 2.00 1.37 -0.97
CA SER A 228 3.42 0.99 -1.01
C SER A 228 3.73 -0.08 -2.05
N GLN A 229 2.71 -0.61 -2.70
CA GLN A 229 2.81 -1.69 -3.69
C GLN A 229 2.11 -1.29 -4.99
N LEU A 230 2.60 -1.75 -6.14
CA LEU A 230 1.97 -1.54 -7.43
C LEU A 230 2.17 -2.75 -8.33
N SER A 231 1.12 -3.23 -9.00
CA SER A 231 1.21 -4.33 -9.97
C SER A 231 0.88 -3.86 -11.38
N LEU A 232 1.67 -4.30 -12.36
CA LEU A 232 1.48 -4.05 -13.78
C LEU A 232 1.52 -5.37 -14.55
N VAL A 233 0.82 -5.43 -15.67
CA VAL A 233 0.85 -6.57 -16.58
C VAL A 233 2.11 -6.48 -17.45
N ILE A 234 2.76 -7.62 -17.68
CA ILE A 234 3.78 -7.78 -18.71
C ILE A 234 3.11 -8.48 -19.90
N GLU A 235 3.17 -7.86 -21.07
CA GLU A 235 2.65 -8.37 -22.32
C GLU A 235 3.74 -8.30 -23.39
N ASP A 236 3.98 -9.42 -24.08
CA ASP A 236 4.99 -9.58 -25.12
C ASP A 236 6.44 -9.17 -24.75
N GLY A 237 6.76 -9.09 -23.46
CA GLY A 237 8.07 -8.69 -22.93
C GLY A 237 8.16 -7.22 -22.53
N GLU A 238 7.05 -6.48 -22.60
CA GLU A 238 6.95 -5.06 -22.27
C GLU A 238 5.95 -4.84 -21.13
N LEU A 239 6.10 -3.74 -20.41
CA LEU A 239 5.08 -3.30 -19.47
C LEU A 239 3.85 -2.83 -20.25
N ALA A 240 2.67 -3.35 -19.90
CA ALA A 240 1.39 -2.83 -20.37
C ALA A 240 1.10 -1.48 -19.68
N LEU A 241 1.79 -0.45 -20.15
CA LEU A 241 1.80 0.91 -19.60
C LEU A 241 1.52 1.91 -20.73
N GLY A 242 0.53 2.78 -20.55
CA GLY A 242 0.18 3.79 -21.55
C GLY A 242 1.31 4.80 -21.79
N GLU A 243 1.40 5.35 -23.00
CA GLU A 243 2.49 6.26 -23.41
C GLU A 243 2.62 7.52 -22.53
N GLY A 244 1.51 7.99 -21.94
CA GLY A 244 1.47 9.13 -21.03
C GLY A 244 1.63 8.77 -19.55
N GLN A 245 1.70 7.48 -19.22
CA GLN A 245 1.79 6.99 -17.84
C GLN A 245 3.24 6.71 -17.44
N ALA A 246 3.51 6.91 -16.16
CA ALA A 246 4.77 6.61 -15.50
C ALA A 246 4.51 5.89 -14.18
N VAL A 247 5.46 5.04 -13.80
CA VAL A 247 5.57 4.50 -12.45
C VAL A 247 6.38 5.49 -11.62
N VAL A 248 5.76 6.05 -10.59
CA VAL A 248 6.33 7.17 -9.82
C VAL A 248 6.47 6.78 -8.35
N PHE A 249 7.68 6.99 -7.83
CA PHE A 249 7.98 6.93 -6.40
C PHE A 249 7.73 8.30 -5.78
N ALA A 250 6.76 8.39 -4.87
CA ALA A 250 6.41 9.62 -4.16
C ALA A 250 7.11 9.65 -2.79
N GLU A 251 7.96 10.64 -2.53
CA GLU A 251 8.64 10.83 -1.24
C GLU A 251 7.89 11.88 -0.40
N TYR A 252 7.60 11.58 0.87
CA TYR A 252 6.90 12.51 1.77
C TYR A 252 7.78 13.04 2.92
N ASP A 253 8.87 12.35 3.26
CA ASP A 253 9.75 12.68 4.40
C ASP A 253 11.24 12.73 3.98
N GLY A 254 11.48 13.17 2.74
CA GLY A 254 12.83 13.34 2.18
C GLY A 254 13.53 14.60 2.68
N PRO A 255 14.79 14.84 2.26
CA PRO A 255 15.60 14.00 1.37
C PRO A 255 16.19 12.79 2.11
N ARG A 256 15.95 11.58 1.60
CA ARG A 256 16.50 10.33 2.16
C ARG A 256 16.88 9.36 1.04
N PRO A 257 17.91 8.53 1.21
CA PRO A 257 18.10 7.40 0.30
C PRO A 257 16.96 6.41 0.51
N ARG A 258 16.22 6.10 -0.56
CA ARG A 258 15.15 5.11 -0.53
C ARG A 258 15.49 3.93 -1.42
N THR A 259 14.77 2.84 -1.19
CA THR A 259 14.92 1.56 -1.89
C THR A 259 13.54 1.07 -2.26
N PHE A 260 13.43 0.55 -3.48
CA PHE A 260 12.28 -0.21 -3.93
C PHE A 260 12.74 -1.49 -4.62
N TYR A 261 11.85 -2.48 -4.65
CA TYR A 261 12.02 -3.74 -5.32
C TYR A 261 11.15 -3.81 -6.56
N VAL A 262 11.66 -4.48 -7.59
CA VAL A 262 10.90 -4.85 -8.78
C VAL A 262 10.95 -6.36 -8.90
N GLY A 263 9.80 -7.00 -8.69
CA GLY A 263 9.61 -8.45 -8.83
C GLY A 263 8.90 -8.78 -10.14
N VAL A 264 9.55 -9.55 -11.00
CA VAL A 264 8.92 -10.10 -12.21
C VAL A 264 8.46 -11.52 -11.93
N ILE A 265 7.15 -11.71 -11.91
CA ILE A 265 6.49 -12.97 -11.60
C ILE A 265 6.08 -13.66 -12.90
N HIS A 266 6.41 -14.95 -13.01
CA HIS A 266 6.01 -15.79 -14.13
C HIS A 266 5.59 -17.20 -13.68
N GLY A 267 4.77 -17.83 -14.53
CA GLY A 267 4.39 -19.23 -14.41
C GLY A 267 5.41 -20.18 -15.02
#